data_AF-A0A3P3ZPB7-F1
#
_entry.id   AF-A0A3P3ZPB7-F1
#
_cell.length_a   1.000
_cell.length_b   1.000
_cell.length_c   1.000
_cell.angle_alpha   90.00
_cell.angle_beta   90.00
_cell.angle_gamma   90.00
#
_symmetry.space_group_name_H-M   'P 1'
#
loop_
_entity.id
_entity.type
_entity.pdbx_description
1 polymer ?
#
loop_
_entity_poly.entity_id
_entity_poly.type
_entity_poly.pdbx_seq_one_letter_code
_entity_poly.pdbx_strand_id
1 'polypeptide(L)'
;MTDRQLLTVMRWVVFCFTCLVTVIALNSQASIFSMVEDAYKVTLVAAFVPLAFGVYWKRATPWGGLASVVLGLAVWLLGEGWAPEALIPPQLAGLGASLVGMVAGSLLEARQKGSQSLQPAP
;
A
#
# COMPACT_ATOMS: atom_id res chain seq x y z
N MET A 1 -3.86 14.26 -23.26
CA MET A 1 -3.35 15.34 -22.37
C MET A 1 -2.34 16.12 -23.17
N THR A 2 -2.55 17.42 -23.34
CA THR A 2 -1.58 18.30 -24.00
C THR A 2 -0.60 18.85 -22.96
N ASP A 3 0.66 19.12 -23.29
CA ASP A 3 1.70 19.53 -22.33
C ASP A 3 1.27 20.71 -21.42
N ARG A 4 0.47 21.65 -21.95
CA ARG A 4 -0.11 22.75 -21.16
C ARG A 4 -1.04 22.27 -20.03
N GLN A 5 -1.82 21.22 -20.26
CA GLN A 5 -2.69 20.63 -19.23
C GLN A 5 -1.86 19.92 -18.16
N LEU A 6 -0.81 19.18 -18.57
CA LEU A 6 0.12 18.54 -17.64
C LEU A 6 0.79 19.57 -16.72
N LEU A 7 1.32 20.66 -17.30
CA LEU A 7 1.96 21.74 -16.55
C LEU A 7 0.99 22.44 -15.59
N THR A 8 -0.26 22.66 -16.00
CA THR A 8 -1.28 23.27 -15.15
C THR A 8 -1.65 22.37 -13.97
N VAL A 9 -1.79 21.06 -14.21
CA VAL A 9 -2.06 20.06 -13.16
C VAL A 9 -0.90 20.00 -12.18
N MET A 10 0.35 19.93 -12.64
CA MET A 10 1.52 19.92 -11.75
C MET A 10 1.55 21.16 -10.84
N ARG A 11 1.22 22.33 -11.38
CA ARG A 11 1.21 23.58 -10.61
C ARG A 11 0.15 23.59 -9.52
N TRP A 12 -1.05 23.08 -9.82
CA TRP A 12 -2.11 22.91 -8.83
C TRP A 12 -1.77 21.86 -7.78
N VAL A 13 -1.18 20.73 -8.17
CA VAL A 13 -0.73 19.69 -7.23
C VAL A 13 0.29 20.25 -6.25
N VAL A 14 1.32 20.96 -6.73
CA VAL A 14 2.32 21.58 -5.87
C VAL A 14 1.70 22.62 -4.94
N PHE A 15 0.78 23.45 -5.44
CA PHE A 15 0.09 24.44 -4.63
C PHE A 15 -0.73 23.78 -3.50
N CYS A 16 -1.56 22.80 -3.84
CA CYS A 16 -2.36 22.06 -2.85
C CYS A 16 -1.48 21.33 -1.83
N PHE A 17 -0.40 20.68 -2.28
CA PHE A 17 0.55 20.00 -1.40
C PHE A 17 1.24 20.99 -0.45
N THR A 18 1.62 22.16 -0.94
CA THR A 18 2.22 23.24 -0.13
C THR A 18 1.25 23.72 0.95
N CYS A 19 -0.02 23.97 0.60
CA CYS A 19 -1.04 24.33 1.58
C CYS A 19 -1.23 23.22 2.62
N LEU A 20 -1.30 21.96 2.20
CA LEU A 20 -1.49 20.83 3.09
C LEU A 20 -0.33 20.69 4.09
N VAL A 21 0.91 20.71 3.60
CA VAL A 21 2.12 20.65 4.45
C VAL A 21 2.20 21.85 5.39
N THR A 22 1.82 23.05 4.92
CA THR A 22 1.77 24.25 5.77
C THR A 22 0.74 24.10 6.90
N VAL A 23 -0.45 23.57 6.60
CA VAL A 23 -1.47 23.29 7.62
C VAL A 23 -0.99 22.24 8.62
N ILE A 24 -0.35 21.16 8.14
CA ILE A 24 0.24 20.14 9.02
C ILE A 24 1.30 20.78 9.92
N ALA A 25 2.18 21.62 9.38
CA ALA A 25 3.22 22.32 10.15
C ALA A 25 2.64 23.27 11.21
N LEU A 26 1.52 23.94 10.93
CA LEU A 26 0.83 24.84 11.87
C LEU A 26 0.03 24.08 12.95
N ASN A 27 -0.45 22.87 12.65
CA ASN A 27 -1.28 22.08 13.55
C ASN A 27 -0.47 21.06 14.40
N SER A 28 0.72 20.65 13.95
CA SER A 28 1.51 19.62 14.64
C SER A 28 2.20 20.14 15.90
N GLN A 29 1.76 19.64 17.05
CA GLN A 29 2.46 19.68 18.35
C GLN A 29 3.33 18.42 18.58
N ALA A 30 3.37 17.50 17.62
CA ALA A 30 4.20 16.29 17.67
C ALA A 30 5.58 16.54 17.05
N SER A 31 6.62 15.99 17.68
CA SER A 31 8.00 16.02 17.19
C SER A 31 8.08 15.60 15.71
N ILE A 32 8.82 16.34 14.88
CA ILE A 32 9.10 15.99 13.45
C ILE A 32 9.48 14.50 13.30
N PHE A 33 10.17 13.94 14.29
CA PHE A 33 10.59 12.54 14.29
C PHE A 33 9.42 11.54 14.30
N SER A 34 8.34 11.81 15.05
CA SER A 34 7.18 10.90 15.13
C SER A 34 6.37 10.92 13.83
N MET A 35 6.19 12.09 13.22
CA MET A 35 5.45 12.20 11.96
C MET A 35 6.19 11.53 10.80
N VAL A 36 7.52 11.59 10.80
CA VAL A 36 8.37 10.92 9.82
C VAL A 36 8.35 9.39 10.04
N GLU A 37 8.39 8.95 11.30
CA GLU A 37 8.35 7.53 11.65
C GLU A 37 7.08 6.84 11.11
N ASP A 38 5.91 7.43 11.32
CA ASP A 38 4.63 6.86 10.89
C ASP A 38 4.49 6.79 9.37
N ALA A 39 4.99 7.78 8.63
CA ALA A 39 4.98 7.76 7.17
C ALA A 39 5.83 6.62 6.57
N TYR A 40 6.98 6.33 7.20
CA TYR A 40 7.83 5.21 6.78
C TYR A 40 7.16 3.86 7.04
N LYS A 41 6.49 3.72 8.19
CA LYS A 41 5.76 2.52 8.59
C LYS A 41 4.65 2.17 7.58
N VAL A 42 3.84 3.16 7.18
CA VAL A 42 2.74 3.00 6.20
C VAL A 42 3.28 2.46 4.87
N THR A 43 4.30 3.12 4.31
CA THR A 43 4.84 2.76 2.99
C THR A 43 5.46 1.36 3.01
N LEU A 44 6.11 1.01 4.12
CA LEU A 44 6.75 -0.29 4.30
C LEU A 44 5.72 -1.42 4.39
N VAL A 45 4.56 -1.20 5.02
CA VAL A 45 3.49 -2.21 5.07
C VAL A 45 2.70 -2.30 3.76
N ALA A 46 2.34 -1.15 3.19
CA ALA A 46 1.43 -1.07 2.07
C ALA A 46 2.12 -1.33 0.72
N ALA A 47 3.32 -0.79 0.50
CA ALA A 47 3.96 -0.79 -0.82
C ALA A 47 5.10 -1.80 -0.94
N PHE A 48 5.86 -2.08 0.13
CA PHE A 48 7.05 -2.93 0.05
C PHE A 48 6.74 -4.35 -0.44
N VAL A 49 5.73 -5.01 0.12
CA VAL A 49 5.35 -6.38 -0.26
C VAL A 49 4.87 -6.49 -1.71
N PRO A 50 3.87 -5.72 -2.17
CA PRO A 50 3.42 -5.82 -3.55
C PRO A 50 4.49 -5.38 -4.55
N LEU A 51 5.35 -4.40 -4.22
CA LEU A 51 6.48 -4.02 -5.08
C LEU A 51 7.53 -5.13 -5.16
N ALA A 52 7.95 -5.69 -4.01
CA ALA A 52 8.93 -6.77 -3.97
C ALA A 52 8.42 -8.01 -4.73
N PHE A 53 7.19 -8.44 -4.49
CA PHE A 53 6.61 -9.57 -5.21
C PHE A 53 6.33 -9.24 -6.68
N GLY A 54 5.92 -8.01 -7.00
CA GLY A 54 5.71 -7.56 -8.37
C GLY A 54 6.99 -7.58 -9.22
N VAL A 55 8.15 -7.24 -8.63
CA VAL A 55 9.44 -7.23 -9.32
C VAL A 55 10.10 -8.61 -9.35
N TYR A 56 10.07 -9.35 -8.23
CA TYR A 56 10.82 -10.61 -8.11
C TYR A 56 10.01 -11.88 -8.41
N TRP A 57 8.67 -11.84 -8.40
CA TRP A 57 7.83 -13.03 -8.55
C TRP A 57 6.99 -12.99 -9.85
N LYS A 58 7.33 -13.83 -10.83
CA LYS A 58 6.64 -13.93 -12.15
C LYS A 58 5.14 -14.31 -12.12
N ARG A 59 4.59 -14.63 -10.95
CA ARG A 59 3.18 -14.98 -10.70
C ARG A 59 2.46 -13.90 -9.89
N ALA A 60 3.09 -12.75 -9.64
CA ALA A 60 2.43 -11.62 -9.02
C ALA A 60 1.24 -11.19 -9.89
N THR A 61 0.05 -11.22 -9.32
CA THR A 61 -1.18 -10.82 -10.00
C THR A 61 -1.66 -9.47 -9.49
N PRO A 62 -2.31 -8.66 -10.34
CA PRO A 62 -2.82 -7.35 -9.93
C PRO A 62 -3.86 -7.44 -8.81
N TRP A 63 -4.70 -8.49 -8.75
CA TRP A 63 -5.62 -8.66 -7.62
C TRP A 63 -4.92 -9.12 -6.33
N GLY A 64 -3.87 -9.93 -6.44
CA GLY A 64 -3.02 -10.28 -5.29
C GLY A 64 -2.31 -9.06 -4.71
N GLY A 65 -1.83 -8.16 -5.57
CA GLY A 65 -1.24 -6.88 -5.15
C GLY A 65 -2.24 -5.98 -4.43
N LEU A 66 -3.47 -5.85 -4.97
CA LEU A 66 -4.53 -5.07 -4.33
C LEU A 66 -4.93 -5.65 -2.97
N ALA A 67 -5.11 -6.98 -2.89
CA ALA A 67 -5.43 -7.68 -1.65
C ALA A 67 -4.32 -7.54 -0.59
N SER A 68 -3.05 -7.58 -1.02
CA SER A 68 -1.89 -7.32 -0.16
C SER A 68 -1.94 -5.92 0.45
N VAL A 69 -2.17 -4.88 -0.36
CA VAL A 69 -2.24 -3.48 0.10
C VAL A 69 -3.37 -3.32 1.12
N VAL A 70 -4.56 -3.83 0.79
CA VAL A 70 -5.76 -3.67 1.63
C VAL A 70 -5.63 -4.43 2.95
N LEU A 71 -5.17 -5.69 2.92
CA LEU A 71 -4.97 -6.48 4.14
C LEU A 71 -3.82 -5.93 5.00
N GLY A 72 -2.73 -5.49 4.39
CA GLY A 72 -1.61 -4.85 5.09
C GLY A 72 -2.04 -3.59 5.82
N LEU A 73 -2.72 -2.67 5.11
CA LEU A 73 -3.25 -1.44 5.70
C LEU A 73 -4.29 -1.72 6.77
N ALA A 74 -5.21 -2.66 6.55
CA ALA A 74 -6.24 -2.99 7.53
C ALA A 74 -5.64 -3.54 8.83
N VAL A 75 -4.69 -4.48 8.74
CA VAL A 75 -4.05 -5.08 9.92
C VAL A 75 -3.13 -4.08 10.63
N TRP A 76 -2.43 -3.23 9.87
CA TRP A 76 -1.62 -2.17 10.46
C TRP A 76 -2.46 -1.13 11.20
N LEU A 77 -3.54 -0.61 10.59
CA LEU A 77 -4.46 0.35 11.23
C LEU A 77 -5.15 -0.24 12.46
N LEU A 78 -5.57 -1.51 12.40
CA LEU A 78 -6.17 -2.20 13.54
C LEU A 78 -5.15 -2.43 14.67
N GLY A 79 -3.91 -2.78 14.33
CA GLY A 79 -2.84 -2.98 15.31
C GLY A 79 -2.40 -1.69 16.00
N GLU A 80 -2.29 -0.59 15.24
CA GLU A 80 -1.95 0.73 15.77
C GLU A 80 -3.04 1.27 16.71
N GLY A 81 -4.31 0.96 16.43
CA GLY A 81 -5.44 1.38 17.25
C GLY A 81 -5.71 0.54 18.51
N TRP A 82 -5.36 -0.76 18.52
CA TRP A 82 -5.71 -1.68 19.61
C TRP A 82 -4.53 -2.08 20.51
N ALA A 83 -3.29 -2.06 20.03
CA ALA A 83 -2.13 -2.55 20.78
C ALA A 83 -0.82 -1.84 20.39
N PRO A 84 -0.62 -0.58 20.81
CA PRO A 84 0.62 0.17 20.54
C PRO A 84 1.87 -0.43 21.25
N GLU A 85 1.69 -1.26 22.28
CA GLU A 85 2.75 -1.85 23.13
C GLU A 85 2.85 -3.38 23.02
N ALA A 86 2.52 -3.95 21.86
CA ALA A 86 2.68 -5.39 21.64
C ALA A 86 4.17 -5.73 21.39
N LEU A 87 4.63 -6.89 21.91
CA LEU A 87 5.95 -7.49 21.67
C LEU A 87 6.34 -7.63 20.18
N ILE A 88 5.38 -7.49 19.27
CA ILE A 88 5.56 -7.51 17.81
C ILE A 88 5.06 -6.16 17.28
N PRO A 89 5.94 -5.32 16.70
CA PRO A 89 5.56 -4.06 16.08
C PRO A 89 4.40 -4.24 15.09
N PRO A 90 3.37 -3.37 15.12
CA PRO A 90 2.20 -3.48 14.24
C PRO A 90 2.57 -3.45 12.76
N GLN A 91 3.72 -2.89 12.40
CA GLN A 91 4.27 -2.94 11.04
C GLN A 91 4.68 -4.34 10.61
N LEU A 92 5.22 -5.17 11.51
CA LEU A 92 5.56 -6.56 11.19
C LEU A 92 4.30 -7.40 11.01
N ALA A 93 3.27 -7.14 11.82
CA ALA A 93 1.96 -7.77 11.66
C ALA A 93 1.31 -7.37 10.33
N GLY A 94 1.34 -6.09 9.97
CA GLY A 94 0.87 -5.58 8.68
C GLY A 94 1.66 -6.16 7.50
N LEU A 95 2.98 -6.25 7.61
CA LEU A 95 3.85 -6.90 6.62
C LEU A 95 3.49 -8.37 6.41
N GLY A 96 3.28 -9.11 7.49
CA GLY A 96 2.86 -10.51 7.46
C GLY A 96 1.49 -10.67 6.80
N ALA A 97 0.54 -9.79 7.12
CA ALA A 97 -0.79 -9.78 6.50
C ALA A 97 -0.74 -9.44 5.00
N SER A 98 0.08 -8.46 4.61
CA SER A 98 0.37 -8.15 3.20
C SER A 98 0.94 -9.37 2.46
N LEU A 99 1.92 -10.06 3.07
CA LEU A 99 2.52 -11.27 2.53
C LEU A 99 1.49 -12.37 2.31
N VAL A 100 0.66 -12.63 3.31
CA VAL A 100 -0.44 -13.62 3.22
C VAL A 100 -1.45 -13.20 2.15
N GLY A 101 -1.81 -11.92 2.08
CA GLY A 101 -2.71 -11.37 1.06
C GLY A 101 -2.16 -11.53 -0.36
N MET A 102 -0.87 -11.25 -0.56
CA MET A 102 -0.19 -11.41 -1.85
C MET A 102 -0.12 -12.87 -2.27
N VAL A 103 0.26 -13.77 -1.35
CA VAL A 103 0.39 -15.20 -1.63
C VAL A 103 -0.98 -15.84 -1.86
N ALA A 104 -1.96 -15.59 -0.99
CA ALA A 104 -3.31 -16.15 -1.13
C ALA A 104 -4.02 -15.58 -2.36
N GLY A 105 -3.94 -14.27 -2.59
CA GLY A 105 -4.56 -13.60 -3.74
C GLY A 105 -3.95 -14.03 -5.08
N SER A 106 -2.61 -14.17 -5.15
CA SER A 106 -1.95 -14.65 -6.37
C SER A 106 -2.23 -16.13 -6.66
N LEU A 107 -2.38 -16.99 -5.63
CA LEU A 107 -2.75 -18.40 -5.81
C LEU A 107 -4.21 -18.58 -6.28
N LEU A 108 -5.14 -17.81 -5.71
CA LEU A 108 -6.57 -17.82 -6.08
C LEU A 108 -6.76 -17.38 -7.53
N GLU A 109 -6.05 -16.34 -7.97
CA GLU A 109 -6.14 -15.87 -9.35
C GLU A 109 -5.40 -16.79 -10.33
N ALA A 110 -4.27 -17.40 -9.93
CA ALA A 110 -3.61 -18.43 -10.72
C ALA A 110 -4.53 -19.65 -10.97
N ARG A 111 -5.40 -20.00 -10.00
CA ARG A 111 -6.43 -21.04 -10.16
C ARG A 111 -7.54 -20.62 -11.13
N GLN A 112 -7.97 -19.36 -11.13
CA GLN A 112 -8.97 -18.86 -12.09
C GLN A 112 -8.45 -18.89 -13.53
N LYS A 113 -7.19 -18.46 -13.77
CA LYS A 113 -6.58 -18.53 -15.11
C LYS A 113 -6.44 -19.96 -15.64
N GLY A 114 -6.14 -20.94 -14.77
CA GLY A 114 -6.07 -22.35 -15.15
C GLY A 114 -7.42 -23.00 -15.47
N SER A 115 -8.53 -22.44 -14.96
CA SER A 115 -9.88 -22.95 -15.24
C SER A 115 -10.48 -22.39 -16.54
N GLN A 116 -10.05 -21.20 -16.99
CA GLN A 116 -10.49 -20.62 -18.28
C GLN A 116 -9.84 -21.29 -19.49
N SER A 117 -8.65 -21.90 -19.35
CA SER A 117 -7.99 -22.64 -20.45
C SER A 117 -8.64 -23.99 -20.78
N LEU A 118 -9.63 -24.43 -20.00
CA LEU A 118 -10.36 -25.69 -20.20
C LEU A 118 -11.75 -25.50 -20.82
N GLN A 119 -12.16 -24.27 -21.12
CA GLN A 119 -13.35 -24.02 -21.95
C GLN A 119 -12.90 -23.94 -23.42
N PRO A 120 -13.22 -24.93 -24.27
CA PRO A 120 -13.05 -24.76 -25.70
C PRO A 120 -13.91 -23.57 -26.14
N ALA A 121 -13.30 -22.64 -26.89
CA ALA A 121 -13.97 -21.49 -27.46
C ALA A 121 -15.19 -21.95 -28.31
N PRO A 122 -16.32 -21.23 -28.25
CA PRO A 122 -17.49 -21.51 -29.07
C PRO A 122 -17.24 -21.30 -30.57
#